data_AF-A0A353MGD5-F1
#
_entry.id   AF-A0A353MGD5-F1
#
_cell.length_a   1.000
_cell.length_b   1.000
_cell.length_c   1.000
_cell.angle_alpha   90.00
_cell.angle_beta   90.00
_cell.angle_gamma   90.00
#
_symmetry.space_group_name_H-M   'P 1'
#
loop_
_entity.id
_entity.type
_entity.pdbx_description
1 polymer ?
#
loop_
_entity_poly.entity_id
_entity_poly.type
_entity_poly.pdbx_seq_one_letter_code
_entity_poly.pdbx_strand_id
1 'polypeptide(L)'
;MKRFKEVVIRRLKLKDSWAICFVLGLIMMNYPFVSIFNKPALPFGIPLLYLYLLLGWLFSIFIIYLFSRAAANDTEPGEHP
;
A
#
# COMPACT_ATOMS: atom_id res chain seq x y z
N MET A 1 -16.44 9.74 6.95
CA MET A 1 -15.32 8.82 6.63
C MET A 1 -15.30 8.28 5.19
N LYS A 2 -16.33 8.47 4.34
CA LYS A 2 -16.35 7.99 2.94
C LYS A 2 -15.57 8.88 1.94
N ARG A 3 -15.62 10.21 2.12
CA ARG A 3 -14.92 11.19 1.25
C ARG A 3 -13.40 11.02 1.19
N PHE A 4 -12.76 10.60 2.28
CA PHE A 4 -11.29 10.47 2.31
C PHE A 4 -10.82 9.32 1.41
N LYS A 5 -11.54 8.19 1.44
CA LYS A 5 -11.29 7.05 0.53
C LYS A 5 -11.46 7.47 -0.94
N GLU A 6 -12.50 8.24 -1.25
CA GLU A 6 -12.77 8.70 -2.62
C GLU A 6 -11.74 9.70 -3.15
N VAL A 7 -11.27 10.63 -2.31
CA VAL A 7 -10.25 11.61 -2.72
C VAL A 7 -8.91 10.91 -2.95
N VAL A 8 -8.54 9.97 -2.09
CA VAL A 8 -7.34 9.15 -2.24
C VAL A 8 -7.43 8.33 -3.53
N ILE A 9 -8.53 7.58 -3.73
CA ILE A 9 -8.74 6.74 -4.93
C ILE A 9 -8.77 7.58 -6.23
N ARG A 10 -9.41 8.76 -6.25
CA ARG A 10 -9.44 9.63 -7.45
C ARG A 10 -8.08 10.21 -7.81
N ARG A 11 -7.23 10.54 -6.83
CA ARG A 11 -5.86 11.03 -7.07
C ARG A 11 -4.91 9.93 -7.52
N LEU A 12 -5.27 8.67 -7.28
CA LEU A 12 -4.49 7.50 -7.67
C LEU A 12 -4.84 6.95 -9.06
N LYS A 13 -5.72 7.61 -9.82
CA LYS A 13 -5.90 7.40 -11.28
C LYS A 13 -4.72 7.91 -12.12
N LEU A 14 -3.51 7.79 -11.57
CA LEU A 14 -2.28 8.08 -12.30
C LEU A 14 -1.86 6.78 -12.99
N LYS A 15 -1.63 6.91 -14.29
CA LYS A 15 -1.19 5.91 -15.27
C LYS A 15 0.07 5.12 -14.82
N ASP A 16 0.70 5.55 -13.73
CA ASP A 16 1.90 4.99 -13.10
C ASP A 16 1.59 4.31 -11.74
N SER A 17 0.47 3.58 -11.63
CA SER A 17 0.08 2.89 -10.38
C SER A 17 1.18 1.96 -9.83
N TRP A 18 2.01 1.39 -10.72
CA TRP A 18 3.18 0.59 -10.35
C TRP A 18 4.27 1.42 -9.65
N ALA A 19 4.54 2.63 -10.12
CA ALA A 19 5.53 3.53 -9.53
C ALA A 19 5.12 3.96 -8.11
N ILE A 20 3.83 4.19 -7.87
CA ILE A 20 3.31 4.54 -6.54
C ILE A 20 3.47 3.37 -5.57
N CYS A 21 3.16 2.14 -6.01
CA CYS A 21 3.36 0.94 -5.19
C CYS A 21 4.85 0.73 -4.87
N PHE A 22 5.73 1.00 -5.83
CA PHE A 22 7.18 0.92 -5.66
C PHE A 22 7.72 1.97 -4.67
N VAL A 23 7.31 3.23 -4.82
CA VAL A 23 7.67 4.32 -3.90
C VAL A 23 7.14 4.04 -2.50
N LEU A 24 5.93 3.51 -2.37
CA LEU A 24 5.37 3.14 -1.07
C LEU A 24 6.19 2.04 -0.38
N GLY A 25 6.56 0.99 -1.11
CA GLY A 25 7.45 -0.05 -0.61
C GLY A 25 8.82 0.51 -0.19
N LEU A 26 9.40 1.41 -1.00
CA LEU A 26 10.66 2.10 -0.68
C LEU A 26 10.58 2.96 0.58
N ILE A 27 9.45 3.65 0.80
CA ILE A 27 9.23 4.46 2.01
C ILE A 27 9.13 3.55 3.24
N MET A 28 8.40 2.43 3.15
CA MET A 28 8.31 1.46 4.25
C MET A 28 9.66 0.79 4.56
N MET A 29 10.48 0.51 3.55
CA MET A 29 11.82 -0.06 3.75
C MET A 29 12.88 0.97 4.15
N ASN A 30 12.54 2.27 4.22
CA ASN A 30 13.52 3.31 4.43
C ASN A 30 14.08 3.27 5.87
N TYR A 31 15.39 3.48 6.01
CA TYR A 31 16.11 3.44 7.30
C TYR A 31 15.49 4.28 8.44
N PRO A 32 14.94 5.49 8.24
CA PRO A 32 14.29 6.28 9.29
C PRO A 32 13.13 5.53 9.92
N PHE A 33 12.25 4.93 9.12
CA PHE A 33 11.11 4.17 9.62
C PHE A 33 11.55 2.92 10.35
N VAL A 34 12.49 2.18 9.76
CA VAL A 34 13.11 1.00 10.38
C VAL A 34 13.69 1.37 11.74
N SER A 35 14.41 2.49 11.85
CA SER A 35 15.06 2.94 13.09
C SER A 35 14.06 3.30 14.21
N ILE A 36 12.88 3.82 13.85
CA ILE A 36 11.82 4.15 14.81
C ILE A 36 11.30 2.88 15.49
N PHE A 37 11.14 1.80 14.72
CA PHE A 37 10.64 0.50 15.20
C PHE A 37 11.75 -0.46 15.67
N ASN A 38 13.02 -0.12 15.41
CA ASN A 38 14.20 -0.84 15.90
C ASN A 38 14.46 -0.56 17.38
N LYS A 39 13.42 -0.72 18.20
CA LYS A 39 13.52 -0.72 19.66
C LYS A 39 13.59 -2.17 20.11
N PRO A 40 14.27 -2.50 21.23
CA PRO A 40 14.23 -3.82 21.85
C PRO A 40 12.86 -4.10 22.53
N ALA A 41 11.78 -3.65 21.90
CA ALA A 41 10.42 -3.98 22.29
C ALA A 41 10.08 -5.34 21.68
N LEU A 42 9.67 -6.27 22.54
CA LEU A 42 9.31 -7.64 22.18
C LEU A 42 7.82 -7.90 22.47
N PRO A 43 6.88 -7.27 21.73
CA PRO A 43 5.49 -7.66 21.82
C PRO A 43 5.36 -9.16 21.51
N PHE A 44 4.74 -9.92 22.41
CA PHE A 44 4.57 -11.38 22.29
C PHE A 44 5.87 -12.18 22.11
N GLY A 45 7.03 -11.63 22.53
CA GLY A 45 8.33 -12.27 22.38
C GLY A 45 8.96 -12.13 20.98
N ILE A 46 8.31 -11.41 20.06
CA ILE A 46 8.81 -11.19 18.69
C ILE A 46 9.34 -9.75 18.59
N PRO A 47 10.53 -9.51 18.02
CA PRO A 47 11.03 -8.16 17.87
C PRO A 47 10.08 -7.31 17.01
N LEU A 48 9.79 -6.10 17.49
CA LEU A 48 8.86 -5.16 16.85
C LEU A 48 9.19 -4.90 15.38
N LEU A 49 10.48 -4.96 15.02
CA LEU A 49 10.97 -4.84 13.66
C LEU A 49 10.35 -5.88 12.70
N TYR A 50 10.20 -7.14 13.13
CA TYR A 50 9.62 -8.18 12.29
C TYR A 50 8.13 -7.93 12.05
N LEU A 51 7.39 -7.53 13.09
CA LEU A 51 5.99 -7.12 12.97
C LEU A 51 5.83 -5.96 11.99
N TYR A 52 6.72 -4.96 12.09
CA TYR A 52 6.74 -3.83 11.18
C TYR A 52 6.95 -4.28 9.73
N LEU A 53 7.96 -5.11 9.48
CA LEU A 53 8.26 -5.61 8.13
C LEU A 53 7.09 -6.41 7.56
N LEU A 54 6.50 -7.29 8.38
CA LEU A 54 5.38 -8.15 7.98
C LEU A 54 4.13 -7.32 7.65
N LEU A 55 3.77 -6.39 8.54
CA LEU A 55 2.63 -5.50 8.31
C LEU A 55 2.85 -4.58 7.12
N GLY A 56 4.08 -4.09 6.93
CA GLY A 56 4.39 -3.24 5.80
C GLY A 56 4.36 -3.94 4.45
N TRP A 57 4.81 -5.18 4.44
CA TRP A 57 4.71 -6.03 3.27
C TRP A 57 3.24 -6.35 2.95
N LEU A 58 2.44 -6.75 3.94
CA LEU A 58 1.00 -6.97 3.78
C LEU A 58 0.26 -5.71 3.31
N PHE A 59 0.63 -4.56 3.86
CA PHE A 59 0.06 -3.27 3.47
C PHE A 59 0.36 -2.95 2.01
N SER A 60 1.60 -3.19 1.57
CA SER A 60 1.99 -3.00 0.16
C SER A 60 1.17 -3.88 -0.78
N ILE A 61 0.99 -5.16 -0.46
CA ILE A 61 0.15 -6.09 -1.24
C ILE A 61 -1.31 -5.64 -1.24
N PHE A 62 -1.84 -5.23 -0.09
CA PHE A 62 -3.23 -4.78 0.01
C PHE A 62 -3.50 -3.55 -0.87
N ILE A 63 -2.56 -2.61 -0.92
CA ILE A 63 -2.63 -1.45 -1.81
C ILE A 63 -2.61 -1.88 -3.28
N ILE A 64 -1.67 -2.75 -3.68
CA ILE A 64 -1.60 -3.28 -5.05
C ILE A 64 -2.89 -4.00 -5.45
N TYR A 65 -3.46 -4.79 -4.54
CA TYR A 65 -4.72 -5.49 -4.75
C TYR A 65 -5.89 -4.52 -4.96
N LEU A 66 -6.01 -3.50 -4.10
CA LEU A 66 -7.04 -2.47 -4.23
C LEU A 66 -6.90 -1.72 -5.57
N PHE A 67 -5.66 -1.43 -5.98
CA PHE A 67 -5.36 -0.81 -7.28
C PHE A 67 -5.75 -1.68 -8.46
N SER A 68 -5.36 -2.94 -8.44
CA SER A 68 -5.68 -3.89 -9.51
C SER A 68 -7.20 -4.02 -9.69
N ARG A 69 -7.95 -4.03 -8.59
CA ARG A 69 -9.42 -4.06 -8.63
C ARG A 69 -10.03 -2.75 -9.11
N ALA A 70 -9.46 -1.60 -8.74
CA ALA A 70 -9.94 -0.31 -9.21
C ALA A 70 -9.71 -0.14 -10.72
N ALA A 71 -8.56 -0.57 -11.23
CA ALA A 71 -8.24 -0.55 -12.66
C ALA A 71 -9.15 -1.50 -13.48
N ALA A 72 -9.49 -2.66 -12.93
CA ALA A 72 -10.40 -3.60 -13.59
C ALA A 72 -11.82 -3.04 -13.80
N ASN A 73 -12.31 -2.21 -12.87
CA ASN A 73 -13.65 -1.60 -12.96
C ASN A 73 -13.76 -0.48 -14.01
N ASP A 74 -12.66 0.05 -14.54
CA ASP A 74 -12.69 1.01 -15.65
C ASP A 74 -12.83 0.31 -17.03
N THR A 75 -12.76 -1.02 -17.07
CA THR A 75 -12.94 -1.82 -18.30
C THR A 75 -14.36 -2.40 -18.33
N GLU A 76 -15.38 -1.54 -18.30
CA GLU A 76 -16.71 -1.94 -18.74
C GLU A 76 -16.72 -1.92 -20.29
N PRO A 77 -16.95 -3.06 -20.98
CA PRO A 77 -17.04 -3.12 -22.43
C PRO A 77 -18.42 -2.59 -22.87
N GLY A 78 -18.51 -1.26 -22.99
CA GLY A 78 -19.60 -0.62 -23.72
C GLY A 78 -19.37 -0.73 -25.22
N GLU A 79 -20.36 -1.30 -25.91
CA GLU A 79 -20.60 -1.22 -27.36
C GLU A 79 -19.71 -2.05 -28.30
N HIS A 80 -20.22 -3.23 -28.67
CA HIS A 80 -20.08 -3.73 -30.03
C HIS A 80 -21.42 -3.48 -30.77
N PRO A 81 -21.37 -3.14 -32.07
CA PRO A 81 -22.39 -2.42 -32.84
C PRO A 81 -23.65 -3.22 -33.18
#